data_AF-A0A3R8K837-F1
#
_entry.id   AF-A0A3R8K837-F1
#
_cell.length_a   1.000
_cell.length_b   1.000
_cell.length_c   1.000
_cell.angle_alpha   90.00
_cell.angle_beta   90.00
_cell.angle_gamma   90.00
#
_symmetry.space_group_name_H-M   'P 1'
#
loop_
_entity.id
_entity.type
_entity.pdbx_description
1 polymer ?
#
loop_
_entity_poly.entity_id
_entity_poly.type
_entity_poly.pdbx_seq_one_letter_code
_entity_poly.pdbx_strand_id
1 'polypeptide(L)'
;MKLVRPSGSDVALVEITGDRKNREPASVRIVFPGGHIEVTRATDEDRPAYWVHVYVNRPEAGGHIPGETETARFVDARLDQNDKHSAEANLGDFARPQLYHVALRVQRDEQQPHKEAR
;
A
#
# COMPACT_ATOMS: atom_id res chain seq x y z
N MET A 1 -4.92 -15.12 11.52
CA MET A 1 -3.91 -14.05 11.49
C MET A 1 -2.97 -14.26 12.66
N LYS A 2 -1.71 -14.60 12.40
CA LYS A 2 -0.69 -14.71 13.44
C LYS A 2 0.30 -13.58 13.21
N LEU A 3 0.37 -12.63 14.15
CA LEU A 3 1.44 -11.64 14.15
C LEU A 3 2.75 -12.39 14.47
N VAL A 4 3.66 -12.47 13.51
CA VAL A 4 4.98 -13.09 13.71
C VAL A 4 5.98 -12.00 14.07
N ARG A 5 6.87 -12.36 14.99
CA ARG A 5 7.81 -11.51 15.74
C ARG A 5 8.61 -10.52 14.89
N PRO A 6 9.14 -9.43 15.49
CA PRO A 6 10.11 -8.56 14.83
C PRO A 6 11.32 -9.38 14.34
N SER A 7 11.60 -9.34 13.05
CA SER A 7 12.91 -9.74 12.52
C SER A 7 13.88 -8.59 12.78
N GLY A 8 15.12 -8.90 13.14
CA GLY A 8 16.13 -7.98 13.67
C GLY A 8 16.11 -6.53 13.13
N SER A 9 16.22 -5.61 14.09
CA SER A 9 16.35 -4.14 13.99
C SER A 9 15.46 -3.44 12.94
N ASP A 10 14.39 -2.81 13.43
CA ASP A 10 13.56 -1.80 12.76
C ASP A 10 12.50 -2.26 11.74
N VAL A 11 12.28 -3.57 11.57
CA VAL A 11 11.21 -4.08 10.68
C VAL A 11 10.13 -4.84 11.45
N ALA A 12 8.87 -4.43 11.25
CA ALA A 12 7.70 -5.19 11.68
C ALA A 12 7.21 -6.09 10.53
N LEU A 13 7.08 -7.40 10.79
CA LEU A 13 6.55 -8.37 9.85
C LEU A 13 5.10 -8.70 10.19
N VAL A 14 4.21 -8.63 9.19
CA VAL A 14 2.83 -9.13 9.31
C VAL A 14 2.66 -10.28 8.33
N GLU A 15 2.46 -11.49 8.86
CA GLU A 15 2.22 -12.69 8.06
C GLU A 15 0.72 -13.01 8.03
N ILE A 16 0.16 -13.10 6.83
CA ILE A 16 -1.24 -13.43 6.59
C ILE A 16 -1.28 -14.87 6.08
N THR A 17 -1.77 -15.78 6.91
CA THR A 17 -1.93 -17.20 6.56
C THR A 17 -3.28 -17.71 7.05
N GLY A 18 -3.74 -18.77 6.38
CA GLY A 18 -4.93 -19.52 6.75
C GLY A 18 -4.80 -20.98 6.35
N ASP A 19 -5.69 -21.80 6.89
CA ASP A 19 -5.84 -23.21 6.56
C ASP A 19 -7.27 -23.52 6.11
N ARG A 20 -7.56 -24.80 5.83
CA ARG A 20 -8.88 -25.23 5.36
C ARG A 20 -10.01 -24.97 6.37
N LYS A 21 -9.72 -24.97 7.66
CA LYS A 21 -10.68 -24.75 8.76
C LYS A 21 -10.79 -23.27 9.12
N ASN A 22 -9.68 -22.55 9.09
CA ASN A 22 -9.58 -21.12 9.35
C ASN A 22 -8.92 -20.44 8.14
N ARG A 23 -9.74 -20.09 7.15
CA ARG A 23 -9.25 -19.33 5.99
C ARG A 23 -8.62 -18.02 6.43
N GLU A 24 -7.64 -17.57 5.68
CA GLU A 24 -7.09 -16.23 5.83
C GLU A 24 -8.18 -15.17 5.61
N PRO A 25 -8.04 -13.98 6.21
CA PRO A 25 -8.96 -12.88 5.97
C PRO A 25 -9.06 -12.57 4.48
N ALA A 26 -10.26 -12.19 4.03
CA ALA A 26 -10.45 -11.76 2.65
C ALA A 26 -9.68 -10.47 2.32
N SER A 27 -9.48 -9.61 3.33
CA SER A 27 -8.68 -8.39 3.23
C SER A 27 -7.96 -8.08 4.54
N VAL A 28 -6.77 -7.49 4.46
CA VAL A 28 -5.98 -6.99 5.59
C VAL A 28 -5.43 -5.61 5.25
N ARG A 29 -5.51 -4.67 6.20
CA ARG A 29 -5.11 -3.28 6.00
C ARG A 29 -4.04 -2.84 7.00
N ILE A 30 -3.02 -2.16 6.51
CA ILE A 30 -1.95 -1.50 7.27
C ILE A 30 -2.15 0.01 7.11
N VAL A 31 -2.51 0.70 8.18
CA VAL A 31 -2.86 2.14 8.16
C VAL A 31 -1.67 2.98 8.61
N PHE A 32 -1.44 4.10 7.94
CA PHE A 32 -0.43 5.10 8.29
C PHE A 32 -0.99 6.53 8.13
N PRO A 33 -0.37 7.57 8.71
CA PRO A 33 -0.84 8.93 8.52
C PRO A 33 -0.90 9.31 7.03
N GLY A 34 -2.09 9.67 6.55
CA GLY A 34 -2.32 10.02 5.16
C GLY A 34 -2.74 8.87 4.24
N GLY A 35 -2.87 7.63 4.71
CA GLY A 35 -3.30 6.53 3.83
C GLY A 35 -3.23 5.12 4.43
N HIS A 36 -3.27 4.12 3.57
CA HIS A 36 -3.11 2.72 3.96
C HIS A 36 -2.63 1.84 2.80
N ILE A 37 -2.10 0.66 3.15
CA ILE A 37 -1.90 -0.46 2.25
C ILE A 37 -2.95 -1.52 2.57
N GLU A 38 -3.60 -2.08 1.56
CA GLU A 38 -4.57 -3.16 1.70
C GLU A 38 -4.18 -4.34 0.81
N VAL A 39 -4.13 -5.53 1.40
CA VAL A 39 -3.93 -6.79 0.68
C VAL A 39 -5.26 -7.52 0.66
N THR A 40 -5.78 -7.76 -0.54
CA THR A 40 -7.09 -8.39 -0.75
C THR A 40 -6.94 -9.65 -1.59
N ARG A 41 -7.53 -10.76 -1.15
CA ARG A 41 -7.52 -12.00 -1.92
C ARG A 41 -8.32 -11.83 -3.21
N ALA A 42 -7.71 -12.09 -4.36
CA ALA A 42 -8.37 -12.10 -5.65
C ALA A 42 -9.32 -13.31 -5.75
N THR A 43 -10.46 -13.13 -6.42
CA THR A 43 -11.52 -14.15 -6.51
C THR A 43 -11.77 -14.67 -7.92
N ASP A 44 -11.06 -14.09 -8.88
CA ASP A 44 -11.22 -14.25 -10.32
C ASP A 44 -10.18 -15.19 -10.95
N GLU A 45 -9.25 -15.73 -10.16
CA GLU A 45 -8.20 -16.62 -10.66
C GLU A 45 -8.32 -18.06 -10.15
N ASP A 46 -7.93 -19.02 -11.01
CA ASP A 46 -7.83 -20.45 -10.68
C ASP A 46 -6.72 -20.76 -9.65
N ARG A 47 -5.82 -19.80 -9.41
CA ARG A 47 -4.71 -19.88 -8.46
C ARG A 47 -4.88 -18.84 -7.34
N PRO A 48 -4.29 -19.06 -6.16
CA PRO A 48 -4.25 -18.02 -5.13
C PRO A 48 -3.53 -16.79 -5.65
N ALA A 49 -4.28 -15.69 -5.77
CA ALA A 49 -3.78 -14.39 -6.18
C ALA A 49 -4.26 -13.32 -5.18
N TYR A 50 -3.55 -12.20 -5.15
CA TYR A 50 -3.85 -11.08 -4.26
C TYR A 50 -3.71 -9.76 -5.02
N TRP A 51 -4.60 -8.83 -4.72
CA TRP A 51 -4.44 -7.43 -5.02
C TRP A 51 -3.73 -6.73 -3.87
N VAL A 52 -2.75 -5.87 -4.18
CA VAL A 52 -2.13 -4.96 -3.21
C VAL A 52 -2.49 -3.55 -3.60
N HIS A 53 -3.33 -2.91 -2.79
CA HIS A 53 -3.77 -1.54 -2.97
C HIS A 53 -2.95 -0.62 -2.09
N VAL A 54 -2.42 0.45 -2.67
CA VAL A 54 -1.90 1.58 -1.90
C VAL A 54 -2.88 2.73 -2.08
N TYR A 55 -3.41 3.22 -0.97
CA TYR A 55 -4.40 4.28 -0.96
C TYR A 55 -3.84 5.49 -0.21
N VAL A 56 -4.04 6.68 -0.78
CA VAL A 56 -3.72 7.96 -0.14
C VAL A 56 -5.00 8.74 0.10
N ASN A 57 -5.13 9.32 1.28
CA ASN A 57 -6.25 10.15 1.65
C ASN A 57 -6.19 11.45 0.84
N ARG A 58 -7.29 11.75 0.16
CA ARG A 58 -7.47 12.94 -0.67
C ARG A 58 -8.76 13.64 -0.28
N PRO A 59 -8.82 14.99 -0.24
CA PRO A 59 -10.07 15.70 0.03
C PRO A 59 -11.19 15.32 -0.94
N GLU A 60 -10.83 14.98 -2.18
CA GLU A 60 -11.77 14.59 -3.22
C GLU A 60 -12.25 13.13 -3.11
N ALA A 61 -11.64 12.33 -2.22
CA ALA A 61 -11.97 10.92 -2.06
C ALA A 61 -12.99 10.71 -0.92
N GLY A 62 -13.89 9.74 -1.10
CA GLY A 62 -15.11 9.52 -0.31
C GLY A 62 -14.95 9.07 1.16
N GLY A 63 -13.86 9.44 1.83
CA GLY A 63 -13.61 9.13 3.24
C GLY A 63 -12.81 10.20 3.99
N HIS A 64 -12.58 11.37 3.41
CA HIS A 64 -11.86 12.47 4.07
C HIS A 64 -12.77 13.24 5.02
N ILE A 65 -12.37 13.30 6.29
CA ILE A 65 -12.99 14.17 7.30
C ILE A 65 -12.05 15.37 7.53
N PRO A 66 -12.45 16.61 7.15
CA PRO A 66 -11.63 17.80 7.36
C PRO A 66 -11.22 17.97 8.83
N GLY A 67 -9.93 18.22 9.07
CA GLY A 67 -9.38 18.40 10.43
C GLY A 67 -9.05 17.11 11.18
N GLU A 68 -9.57 15.95 10.74
CA GLU A 68 -9.30 14.65 11.37
C GLU A 68 -8.46 13.74 10.47
N THR A 69 -8.72 13.79 9.16
CA THR A 69 -8.04 12.95 8.18
C THR A 69 -6.87 13.69 7.58
N GLU A 70 -5.67 13.21 7.87
CA GLU A 70 -4.48 13.69 7.18
C GLU A 70 -4.50 13.32 5.70
N THR A 71 -4.03 14.21 4.84
CA THR A 71 -3.92 13.99 3.39
C THR A 71 -2.50 13.65 2.98
N ALA A 72 -2.37 12.96 1.85
CA ALA A 72 -1.09 12.62 1.26
C ALA A 72 -1.19 12.56 -0.26
N ARG A 73 -0.02 12.41 -0.89
CA ARG A 73 0.12 12.20 -2.33
C ARG A 73 1.23 11.22 -2.64
N PHE A 74 1.11 10.55 -3.77
CA PHE A 74 2.22 9.84 -4.38
C PHE A 74 3.22 10.86 -4.93
N VAL A 75 4.51 10.68 -4.65
CA VAL A 75 5.56 11.59 -5.10
C VAL A 75 6.64 10.91 -5.92
N ASP A 76 6.72 9.58 -5.84
CA ASP A 76 7.72 8.79 -6.55
C ASP A 76 7.26 7.33 -6.63
N ALA A 77 7.80 6.58 -7.58
CA ALA A 77 7.58 5.15 -7.73
C ALA A 77 8.84 4.49 -8.29
N ARG A 78 9.12 3.26 -7.85
CA ARG A 78 10.23 2.44 -8.36
C ARG A 78 9.69 1.11 -8.82
N LEU A 79 10.16 0.68 -9.99
CA LEU A 79 9.94 -0.67 -10.52
C LEU A 79 11.32 -1.32 -10.63
N ASP A 80 11.51 -2.44 -9.95
CA ASP A 80 12.73 -3.24 -10.10
C ASP A 80 12.41 -4.45 -10.98
N GLN A 81 13.18 -4.57 -12.05
CA GLN A 81 13.08 -5.65 -13.02
C GLN A 81 14.44 -6.30 -13.17
N ASN A 82 14.44 -7.60 -13.44
CA ASN A 82 15.66 -8.23 -13.91
C ASN A 82 16.06 -7.58 -15.24
N ASP A 83 17.35 -7.27 -15.39
CA ASP A 83 17.96 -6.69 -16.60
C ASP A 83 17.61 -5.23 -16.92
N LYS A 84 17.02 -4.47 -15.98
CA LYS A 84 16.72 -3.05 -16.16
C LYS A 84 16.90 -2.24 -14.87
N HIS A 85 17.54 -1.07 -14.98
CA HIS A 85 17.70 -0.17 -13.85
C HIS A 85 16.37 0.55 -13.52
N SER A 86 16.04 0.73 -12.25
CA SER A 86 14.74 1.28 -11.81
C SER A 86 14.46 2.71 -12.28
N ALA A 87 15.51 3.48 -12.58
CA ALA A 87 15.39 4.83 -13.16
C ALA A 87 14.89 4.84 -14.63
N GLU A 88 14.93 3.69 -15.32
CA GLU A 88 14.48 3.54 -16.70
C GLU A 88 13.04 3.02 -16.81
N ALA A 89 12.38 2.82 -15.67
CA ALA A 89 11.04 2.28 -15.54
C ALA A 89 9.98 3.19 -16.21
N ASN A 90 8.98 2.59 -16.85
CA ASN A 90 7.81 3.28 -17.42
C ASN A 90 6.52 2.47 -17.24
N LEU A 91 5.37 3.03 -17.63
CA LEU A 91 4.06 2.39 -17.43
C LEU A 91 3.91 1.04 -18.14
N GLY A 92 4.59 0.80 -19.26
CA GLY A 92 4.54 -0.48 -19.98
C GLY A 92 5.23 -1.62 -19.24
N ASP A 93 6.06 -1.30 -18.25
CA ASP A 93 6.86 -2.27 -17.50
C ASP A 93 6.01 -3.11 -16.52
N PHE A 94 4.81 -2.66 -16.15
CA PHE A 94 3.88 -3.42 -15.31
C PHE A 94 3.40 -4.74 -15.93
N ALA A 95 3.47 -4.87 -17.26
CA ALA A 95 3.09 -6.08 -17.96
C ALA A 95 4.27 -7.05 -18.19
N ARG A 96 5.49 -6.70 -17.77
CA ARG A 96 6.68 -7.52 -18.04
C ARG A 96 6.82 -8.68 -17.06
N PRO A 97 7.10 -9.91 -17.52
CA PRO A 97 7.33 -11.07 -16.65
C PRO A 97 8.51 -10.92 -15.68
N GLN A 98 9.48 -10.05 -16.00
CA GLN A 98 10.68 -9.82 -15.19
C GLN A 98 10.48 -8.80 -14.06
N LEU A 99 9.32 -8.15 -13.99
CA LEU A 99 8.98 -7.26 -12.88
C LEU A 99 8.76 -8.10 -11.61
N TYR A 100 9.52 -7.83 -10.56
CA TYR A 100 9.44 -8.58 -9.31
C TYR A 100 9.26 -7.71 -8.07
N HIS A 101 9.45 -6.39 -8.18
CA HIS A 101 9.25 -5.47 -7.07
C HIS A 101 8.72 -4.11 -7.54
N VAL A 102 7.77 -3.58 -6.76
CA VAL A 102 7.15 -2.27 -6.96
C VAL A 102 7.19 -1.55 -5.63
N ALA A 103 7.74 -0.34 -5.61
CA ALA A 103 7.70 0.55 -4.46
C ALA A 103 7.01 1.87 -4.82
N LEU A 104 6.15 2.35 -3.93
CA LEU A 104 5.49 3.65 -4.05
C LEU A 104 5.92 4.54 -2.90
N ARG A 105 6.30 5.78 -3.21
CA ARG A 105 6.63 6.79 -2.21
C ARG A 105 5.41 7.65 -1.95
N VAL A 106 4.91 7.59 -0.72
CA VAL A 106 3.83 8.43 -0.23
C VAL A 106 4.41 9.54 0.64
N GLN A 107 3.96 10.78 0.42
CA GLN A 107 4.33 11.93 1.22
C GLN A 107 3.08 12.59 1.78
N ARG A 108 3.06 12.83 3.09
CA ARG A 108 2.04 13.65 3.77
C ARG A 108 2.04 15.06 3.19
N ASP A 109 0.87 15.64 3.00
CA ASP A 109 0.79 17.06 2.68
C ASP A 109 1.13 17.89 3.92
N GLU A 110 1.71 19.08 3.72
CA GLU A 110 1.86 20.02 4.82
C GLU A 110 0.47 20.40 5.33
N GLN A 111 0.23 20.24 6.63
CA GLN A 111 -1.01 20.73 7.23
C GLN A 111 -1.04 22.25 7.07
N GLN A 112 -1.96 22.78 6.24
CA GLN A 112 -2.23 24.21 6.26
C GLN A 112 -2.73 24.55 7.68
N PRO A 113 -2.09 25.51 8.38
CA PRO A 113 -2.58 25.92 9.69
C PRO A 113 -4.02 26.41 9.53
N HIS A 114 -4.92 25.88 10.35
CA HIS A 114 -6.29 26.34 10.46
C HIS A 114 -6.27 27.86 10.65
N LYS A 115 -6.71 28.62 9.65
CA LYS A 115 -7.05 30.02 9.87
C LYS A 115 -8.33 30.01 10.69
N GLU A 116 -8.21 30.33 11.98
CA GLU A 116 -9.36 30.70 12.79
C GLU A 116 -10.08 31.85 12.08
N ALA A 117 -11.32 31.60 11.66
CA ALA A 117 -12.20 32.65 11.18
C ALA A 117 -12.44 33.59 12.36
N ARG A 118 -12.01 34.85 12.21
CA ARG A 118 -12.33 35.93 13.14
C ARG A 118 -13.79 36.34 13.03
#